data_AF-A0A163XSA4-F1
#
_entry.id   AF-A0A163XSA4-F1
#
_cell.length_a   1.000
_cell.length_b   1.000
_cell.length_c   1.000
_cell.angle_alpha   90.00
_cell.angle_beta   90.00
_cell.angle_gamma   90.00
#
_symmetry.space_group_name_H-M   'P 1'
#
loop_
_entity.id
_entity.type
_entity.pdbx_description
1 polymer ?
#
loop_
_entity_poly.entity_id
_entity_poly.type
_entity_poly.pdbx_seq_one_letter_code
_entity_poly.pdbx_strand_id
1 'polypeptide(L)'
;MSIVHKPIEVYIDNEDSDDGFYNLGFVMNRDVGVLPHHVGLCRDFIEEPDYVYIEADDQIYGFLTNQISYEIKGTLLTITLLDEHVFYWNKEKTFTVEFDIINSKEIKHCLEVMCNFESV
;
A
#
# COMPACT_ATOMS: atom_id res chain seq x y z
N MET A 1 9.73 15.71 9.54
CA MET A 1 10.20 15.19 8.23
C MET A 1 9.65 13.79 8.12
N SER A 2 8.84 13.48 7.09
CA SER A 2 8.44 12.09 6.85
C SER A 2 9.66 11.29 6.39
N ILE A 3 9.78 10.05 6.87
CA ILE A 3 10.82 9.12 6.45
C ILE A 3 10.41 8.59 5.07
N VAL A 4 11.35 8.64 4.11
CA VAL A 4 11.17 8.02 2.80
C VAL A 4 11.76 6.62 2.86
N HIS A 5 10.92 5.61 2.65
CA HIS A 5 11.32 4.22 2.60
C HIS A 5 11.79 3.86 1.20
N LYS A 6 12.81 3.00 1.10
CA LYS A 6 13.33 2.49 -0.18
C LYS A 6 13.18 0.97 -0.20
N PRO A 7 12.20 0.44 -0.93
CA PRO A 7 11.98 -0.99 -1.03
C PRO A 7 13.10 -1.62 -1.85
N ILE A 8 13.47 -2.85 -1.47
CA ILE A 8 14.37 -3.70 -2.25
C ILE A 8 13.61 -4.48 -3.32
N GLU A 9 12.29 -4.63 -3.14
CA GLU A 9 11.40 -5.36 -4.04
C GLU A 9 9.99 -4.77 -3.97
N VAL A 10 9.31 -4.73 -5.11
CA VAL A 10 7.92 -4.30 -5.23
C VAL A 10 7.14 -5.42 -5.90
N TYR A 11 6.11 -5.91 -5.23
CA TYR A 11 5.16 -6.88 -5.76
C TYR A 11 3.93 -6.15 -6.26
N ILE A 12 3.51 -6.49 -7.47
CA ILE A 12 2.33 -5.91 -8.10
C ILE A 12 1.49 -7.07 -8.62
N ASP A 13 0.23 -7.10 -8.18
CA ASP A 13 -0.83 -7.90 -8.77
C ASP A 13 -1.94 -6.94 -9.21
N ASN A 14 -2.19 -6.93 -10.51
CA ASN A 14 -3.11 -6.01 -11.18
C ASN A 14 -4.29 -6.76 -11.81
N GLU A 15 -4.72 -7.86 -11.20
CA GLU A 15 -5.82 -8.71 -11.68
C GLU A 15 -5.51 -9.41 -13.01
N ASP A 16 -4.23 -9.70 -13.30
CA ASP A 16 -3.86 -10.45 -14.50
C ASP A 16 -4.47 -11.88 -14.52
N SER A 17 -4.89 -12.38 -13.35
CA SER A 17 -5.60 -13.64 -13.13
C SER A 17 -7.12 -13.57 -13.32
N ASP A 18 -7.71 -12.37 -13.51
CA ASP A 18 -9.16 -12.16 -13.65
C ASP A 18 -9.97 -12.68 -12.43
N ASP A 19 -9.41 -12.52 -11.23
CA ASP A 19 -9.98 -13.00 -9.97
C ASP A 19 -10.50 -11.87 -9.06
N GLY A 20 -10.49 -10.62 -9.52
CA GLY A 20 -10.91 -9.47 -8.73
C GLY A 20 -9.93 -9.06 -7.64
N PHE A 21 -8.72 -9.62 -7.60
CA PHE A 21 -7.73 -9.31 -6.57
C PHE A 21 -6.65 -8.35 -7.07
N TYR A 22 -6.44 -7.27 -6.32
CA TYR A 22 -5.35 -6.32 -6.54
C TYR A 22 -4.43 -6.32 -5.33
N ASN A 23 -3.12 -6.32 -5.57
CA ASN A 23 -2.11 -6.23 -4.53
C ASN A 23 -0.96 -5.31 -4.95
N LEU A 24 -0.50 -4.50 -4.02
CA LEU A 24 0.72 -3.72 -4.12
C LEU A 24 1.54 -3.88 -2.84
N GLY A 25 2.62 -4.66 -2.91
CA GLY A 25 3.51 -4.97 -1.80
C GLY A 25 4.86 -4.27 -1.93
N PHE A 26 5.37 -3.72 -0.83
CA PHE A 26 6.70 -3.12 -0.73
C PHE A 26 7.53 -3.86 0.30
N VAL A 27 8.57 -4.57 -0.14
CA VAL A 27 9.53 -5.21 0.77
C VAL A 27 10.71 -4.28 0.99
N MET A 28 10.97 -3.95 2.24
CA MET A 28 12.09 -3.12 2.68
C MET A 28 13.30 -4.00 3.04
N ASN A 29 14.45 -3.35 3.21
CA ASN A 29 15.63 -4.04 3.74
C ASN A 29 15.32 -4.63 5.12
N ARG A 30 15.66 -5.91 5.31
CA ARG A 30 15.35 -6.73 6.49
C ARG A 30 16.35 -6.56 7.63
N ASP A 31 17.04 -5.42 7.69
CA ASP A 31 17.90 -5.10 8.82
C ASP A 31 17.03 -5.09 10.09
N VAL A 32 17.33 -6.01 11.02
CA VAL A 32 16.48 -6.39 12.16
C VAL A 32 16.15 -5.20 13.09
N GLY A 33 16.87 -4.08 12.98
CA GLY A 33 16.63 -2.86 13.76
C GLY A 33 15.75 -1.79 13.10
N VAL A 34 15.31 -1.96 11.85
CA VAL A 34 14.55 -0.93 11.11
C VAL A 34 13.24 -1.53 10.61
N LEU A 35 12.12 -0.97 11.06
CA LEU A 35 10.78 -1.29 10.57
C LEU A 35 10.26 -0.19 9.63
N PRO A 36 9.31 -0.50 8.73
CA PRO A 36 8.74 -1.83 8.45
C PRO A 36 9.65 -2.67 7.54
N HIS A 37 9.49 -3.99 7.52
CA HIS A 37 10.13 -4.88 6.52
C HIS A 37 9.22 -5.14 5.32
N HIS A 38 7.92 -4.93 5.48
CA HIS A 38 6.87 -5.14 4.50
C HIS A 38 5.70 -4.19 4.77
N VAL A 39 5.18 -3.58 3.71
CA VAL A 39 3.90 -2.87 3.70
C VAL A 39 3.18 -3.23 2.42
N GLY A 40 1.95 -3.72 2.52
CA GLY A 40 1.13 -4.07 1.37
C GLY A 40 -0.21 -3.35 1.36
N LEU A 41 -0.79 -3.20 0.18
CA LEU A 41 -2.16 -2.74 -0.03
C LEU A 41 -2.85 -3.79 -0.89
N CYS A 42 -3.93 -4.38 -0.37
CA CYS A 42 -4.70 -5.41 -1.06
C CYS A 42 -6.16 -5.02 -1.14
N ARG A 43 -6.82 -5.28 -2.27
CA ARG A 43 -8.28 -5.17 -2.41
C ARG A 43 -8.82 -6.39 -3.12
N ASP A 44 -9.81 -7.00 -2.50
CA ASP A 44 -10.60 -8.07 -3.08
C ASP A 44 -11.97 -7.50 -3.48
N PHE A 45 -12.21 -7.35 -4.78
CA PHE A 45 -13.49 -6.82 -5.28
C PHE A 45 -14.65 -7.80 -5.18
N ILE A 46 -14.40 -9.07 -4.91
CA ILE A 46 -15.42 -10.12 -4.81
C ILE A 46 -15.87 -10.27 -3.36
N GLU A 47 -14.92 -10.39 -2.43
CA GLU A 47 -15.20 -10.66 -1.02
C GLU A 47 -15.43 -9.38 -0.20
N GLU A 48 -14.59 -8.35 -0.37
CA GLU A 48 -14.63 -7.11 0.44
C GLU A 48 -14.43 -5.84 -0.42
N PRO A 49 -15.33 -5.55 -1.37
CA PRO A 49 -15.13 -4.49 -2.36
C PRO A 49 -15.03 -3.10 -1.77
N ASP A 50 -15.57 -2.86 -0.57
CA ASP A 50 -15.60 -1.52 0.03
C ASP A 50 -14.34 -1.18 0.83
N TYR A 51 -13.38 -2.10 0.94
CA TYR A 51 -12.20 -1.95 1.80
C TYR A 51 -10.91 -2.23 1.06
N VAL A 52 -9.83 -1.61 1.53
CA VAL A 52 -8.45 -1.98 1.24
C VAL A 52 -7.85 -2.52 2.53
N TYR A 53 -7.23 -3.69 2.44
CA TYR A 53 -6.43 -4.25 3.51
C TYR A 53 -5.01 -3.70 3.46
N ILE A 54 -4.56 -3.10 4.56
CA ILE A 54 -3.18 -2.66 4.76
C ILE A 54 -2.43 -3.80 5.42
N GLU A 55 -1.52 -4.42 4.67
CA GLU A 55 -0.65 -5.47 5.16
C GLU A 55 0.57 -4.87 5.88
N ALA A 56 0.97 -5.54 6.95
CA ALA A 56 2.14 -5.21 7.75
C ALA A 56 3.08 -6.41 7.84
N ASP A 57 4.17 -6.27 8.59
CA ASP A 57 5.13 -7.36 8.85
C ASP A 57 4.52 -8.58 9.54
N ASP A 58 3.49 -8.35 10.37
CA ASP A 58 2.70 -9.37 11.04
C ASP A 58 1.22 -9.02 10.89
N GLN A 59 0.39 -10.04 10.66
CA GLN A 59 -1.06 -9.93 10.51
C GLN A 59 -1.74 -9.22 11.69
N ILE A 60 -1.17 -9.27 12.91
CA ILE A 60 -1.76 -8.58 14.08
C ILE A 60 -1.71 -7.05 13.95
N TYR A 61 -0.90 -6.53 13.04
CA TYR A 61 -0.76 -5.10 12.76
C TYR A 61 -1.44 -4.69 11.45
N GLY A 62 -1.95 -5.64 10.66
CA GLY A 62 -2.75 -5.36 9.48
C GLY A 62 -4.16 -4.91 9.83
N PHE A 63 -4.79 -4.16 8.93
CA PHE A 63 -6.15 -3.66 9.15
C PHE A 63 -6.84 -3.31 7.83
N LEU A 64 -8.18 -3.33 7.85
CA LEU A 64 -9.02 -2.86 6.75
C LEU A 64 -9.29 -1.37 6.91
N THR A 65 -9.30 -0.64 5.79
CA THR A 65 -9.72 0.77 5.73
C THR A 65 -10.44 1.05 4.42
N ASN A 66 -11.41 1.97 4.47
CA ASN A 66 -12.04 2.57 3.30
C ASN A 66 -11.81 4.10 3.25
N GLN A 67 -10.91 4.59 4.09
CA GLN A 67 -10.57 6.00 4.25
C GLN A 67 -9.07 6.16 4.04
N ILE A 68 -8.66 6.02 2.78
CA ILE A 68 -7.27 6.06 2.35
C ILE A 68 -7.14 6.97 1.13
N SER A 69 -6.03 7.70 1.07
CA SER A 69 -5.66 8.48 -0.11
C SER A 69 -4.21 8.23 -0.46
N TYR A 70 -3.84 8.49 -1.71
CA TYR A 70 -2.47 8.40 -2.17
C TYR A 70 -2.08 9.60 -3.01
N GLU A 71 -0.78 9.90 -3.03
CA GLU A 71 -0.18 10.90 -3.90
C GLU A 71 1.10 10.33 -4.52
N ILE A 72 1.25 10.52 -5.84
CA ILE A 72 2.49 10.21 -6.55
C ILE A 72 3.15 11.52 -6.99
N LYS A 73 4.38 11.77 -6.53
CA LYS A 73 5.24 12.89 -6.93
C LYS A 73 6.57 12.37 -7.45
N GLY A 74 6.69 12.29 -8.78
CA GLY A 74 7.87 11.67 -9.40
C GLY A 74 7.94 10.19 -9.06
N THR A 75 9.01 9.76 -8.41
CA THR A 75 9.24 8.39 -7.93
C THR A 75 8.75 8.14 -6.49
N LEU A 76 8.12 9.13 -5.86
CA LEU A 76 7.63 9.01 -4.49
C LEU A 76 6.12 8.74 -4.48
N LEU A 77 5.73 7.64 -3.85
CA LEU A 77 4.36 7.35 -3.47
C LEU A 77 4.18 7.68 -1.98
N THR A 78 3.15 8.46 -1.65
CA THR A 78 2.72 8.66 -0.27
C THR A 78 1.32 8.12 -0.08
N ILE A 79 1.16 7.19 0.86
CA ILE A 79 -0.14 6.70 1.33
C ILE A 79 -0.51 7.46 2.60
N THR A 80 -1.75 7.93 2.69
CA THR A 80 -2.29 8.64 3.86
C THR A 80 -3.58 7.99 4.33
N LEU A 81 -3.59 7.54 5.58
CA LEU A 81 -4.78 7.07 6.30
C LEU A 81 -5.59 8.27 6.78
N LEU A 82 -6.89 8.29 6.48
CA LEU A 82 -7.81 9.38 6.78
C LEU A 82 -8.76 9.05 7.95
N ASP A 83 -8.75 7.81 8.43
CA ASP A 83 -9.49 7.35 9.61
C ASP A 83 -8.62 7.39 10.88
N GLU A 84 -8.98 6.60 11.90
CA GLU A 84 -8.27 6.51 13.18
C GLU A 84 -7.05 5.57 13.17
N HIS A 85 -6.83 4.77 12.11
CA HIS A 85 -5.70 3.85 12.02
C HIS A 85 -4.35 4.56 11.89
N VAL A 86 -3.28 3.93 12.36
CA VAL A 86 -1.91 4.43 12.25
C VAL A 86 -0.96 3.30 11.90
N PHE A 87 0.12 3.61 11.20
CA PHE A 87 1.17 2.63 10.92
C PHE A 87 1.85 2.19 12.22
N TYR A 88 1.94 0.88 12.43
CA TYR A 88 2.23 0.33 13.74
C TYR A 88 3.64 0.68 14.26
N TRP A 89 4.62 0.85 13.34
CA TRP A 89 6.04 1.06 13.64
C TRP A 89 6.37 2.48 14.09
N ASN A 90 5.64 3.50 13.62
CA ASN A 90 5.92 4.91 13.91
C ASN A 90 4.72 5.68 14.47
N LYS A 91 3.52 5.08 14.50
CA LYS A 91 2.25 5.70 14.91
C LYS A 91 1.84 6.91 14.06
N GLU A 92 2.34 6.99 12.83
CA GLU A 92 2.00 8.04 11.88
C GLU A 92 0.83 7.63 10.98
N LYS A 93 0.19 8.63 10.35
CA LYS A 93 -0.87 8.43 9.34
C LYS A 93 -0.35 8.25 7.92
N THR A 94 0.93 8.54 7.72
CA THR A 94 1.53 8.61 6.38
C THR A 94 2.67 7.62 6.23
N PHE A 95 2.72 6.97 5.08
CA PHE A 95 3.82 6.12 4.65
C PHE A 95 4.29 6.60 3.28
N THR A 96 5.56 6.96 3.16
CA THR A 96 6.16 7.41 1.90
C THR A 96 7.21 6.42 1.45
N VAL A 97 7.10 5.95 0.21
CA VAL A 97 8.01 4.99 -0.41
C VAL A 97 8.50 5.51 -1.76
N GLU A 98 9.77 5.28 -2.05
CA GLU A 98 10.35 5.50 -3.37
C GLU A 98 10.20 4.23 -4.22
N PHE A 99 9.74 4.35 -5.47
CA PHE A 99 9.63 3.23 -6.40
C PHE A 99 10.32 3.55 -7.74
N ASP A 100 10.72 2.52 -8.48
CA ASP A 100 11.39 2.70 -9.78
C ASP A 100 10.39 3.14 -10.86
N ILE A 101 10.82 4.02 -11.76
CA ILE A 101 9.98 4.59 -12.83
C ILE A 101 9.40 3.51 -13.75
N ILE A 102 10.12 2.38 -13.87
CA ILE A 102 9.67 1.22 -14.66
C ILE A 102 8.32 0.71 -14.16
N ASN A 103 8.10 0.72 -12.84
CA ASN A 103 6.89 0.20 -12.20
C ASN A 103 5.77 1.26 -12.11
N SER A 104 6.04 2.51 -12.50
CA SER A 104 5.15 3.65 -12.25
C SER A 104 3.74 3.48 -12.83
N LYS A 105 3.62 2.88 -14.02
CA LYS A 105 2.33 2.73 -14.70
C LYS A 105 1.44 1.72 -13.97
N GLU A 106 2.01 0.59 -13.60
CA GLU A 106 1.28 -0.51 -12.95
C GLU A 106 0.90 -0.14 -11.51
N ILE A 107 1.85 0.42 -10.74
CA ILE A 107 1.57 0.94 -9.39
C ILE A 107 0.41 1.95 -9.43
N LYS A 108 0.45 2.88 -10.39
CA LYS A 108 -0.60 3.89 -10.52
C LYS A 108 -1.95 3.23 -10.85
N HIS A 109 -1.98 2.25 -11.74
CA HIS A 109 -3.20 1.54 -12.09
C HIS A 109 -3.80 0.81 -10.87
N CYS A 110 -2.98 0.03 -10.14
CA CYS A 110 -3.46 -0.66 -8.94
C CYS A 110 -3.98 0.33 -7.89
N LEU A 111 -3.31 1.46 -7.67
CA LEU A 111 -3.78 2.48 -6.71
C LEU A 111 -5.07 3.18 -7.16
N GLU A 112 -5.20 3.51 -8.45
CA GLU A 112 -6.43 4.09 -9.00
C GLU A 112 -7.63 3.17 -8.81
N VAL A 113 -7.42 1.85 -8.96
CA VAL A 113 -8.47 0.86 -8.75
C VAL A 113 -8.71 0.64 -7.25
N MET A 114 -7.67 0.34 -6.47
CA MET A 114 -7.78 0.00 -5.06
C MET A 114 -8.31 1.14 -4.20
N CYS A 115 -7.86 2.38 -4.41
CA CYS A 115 -8.23 3.50 -3.55
C CYS A 115 -9.45 4.28 -4.05
N ASN A 116 -10.06 3.89 -5.17
CA ASN A 116 -11.30 4.49 -5.64
C ASN A 116 -12.51 3.70 -5.10
N PHE A 117 -13.18 4.27 -4.11
CA PHE A 117 -14.38 3.70 -3.50
C PHE A 117 -15.67 4.29 -4.07
N GLU A 118 -15.61 5.03 -5.18
CA GLU A 118 -16.84 5.50 -5.84
C GLU A 118 -17.68 4.29 -6.26
N SER A 119 -18.91 4.25 -5.73
CA SER A 119 -19.86 3.16 -5.86
C SER A 119 -20.10 2.83 -7.34
N VAL A 120 -19.86 1.57 -7.71
CA VAL A 120 -20.37 0.98 -8.95
C VAL A 120 -21.90 1.00 -8.95
#